data_AF-A0A3A8NAD5-F1
#
_entry.id   AF-A0A3A8NAD5-F1
#
_cell.length_a   1.000
_cell.length_b   1.000
_cell.length_c   1.000
_cell.angle_alpha   90.00
_cell.angle_beta   90.00
_cell.angle_gamma   90.00
#
_symmetry.space_group_name_H-M   'P 1'
#
loop_
_entity.id
_entity.type
_entity.pdbx_description
1 polymer ?
#
loop_
_entity_poly.entity_id
_entity_poly.type
_entity_poly.pdbx_seq_one_letter_code
_entity_poly.pdbx_strand_id
1 'polypeptide(L)'
;MNEPTRLRRHASVLVGLALCGLAQGCSYFGYYKYERPERIPKEVGERIRDPLTFVAAAEMDGPTLAALQVALADYFPPGAKASGNDEYLVRCYNRRDTFDVRIEKVNDDLYVIHFSADLDRCGMPPGSVVLGAGATYLIDGQGRILDIR
;
A
#
# COMPACT_ATOMS: atom_id res chain seq x y z
N MET A 1 -52.37 35.28 -17.32
CA MET A 1 -51.22 35.51 -16.41
C MET A 1 -51.11 34.33 -15.44
N ASN A 2 -50.27 33.33 -15.73
CA ASN A 2 -49.96 32.22 -14.82
C ASN A 2 -48.49 31.82 -15.03
N GLU A 3 -47.56 32.74 -14.76
CA GLU A 3 -46.11 32.55 -14.94
C GLU A 3 -45.27 32.30 -13.67
N PRO A 4 -45.68 32.59 -12.42
CA PRO A 4 -44.73 32.56 -11.31
C PRO A 4 -44.44 31.15 -10.75
N THR A 5 -45.26 30.15 -11.09
CA THR A 5 -45.14 28.79 -10.53
C THR A 5 -44.15 27.90 -11.28
N ARG A 6 -43.88 28.19 -12.57
CA ARG A 6 -42.95 27.39 -13.39
C ARG A 6 -41.50 27.64 -13.00
N LEU A 7 -41.10 28.90 -12.77
CA LEU A 7 -39.73 29.27 -12.39
C LEU A 7 -39.30 28.66 -11.05
N ARG A 8 -40.22 28.61 -10.07
CA ARG A 8 -39.92 28.10 -8.72
C ARG A 8 -39.67 26.60 -8.69
N ARG A 9 -40.32 25.83 -9.57
CA ARG A 9 -40.08 24.37 -9.72
C ARG A 9 -38.73 24.07 -10.35
N HIS A 10 -38.30 24.87 -11.33
CA HIS A 10 -36.99 24.70 -11.97
C HIS A 10 -35.84 25.09 -11.05
N ALA A 11 -36.02 26.13 -10.22
CA ALA A 11 -35.03 26.53 -9.22
C ALA A 11 -34.75 25.40 -8.20
N SER A 12 -35.79 24.71 -7.71
CA SER A 12 -35.61 23.59 -6.77
C SER A 12 -34.91 22.38 -7.39
N VAL A 13 -35.17 22.10 -8.67
CA VAL A 13 -34.49 21.00 -9.39
C VAL A 13 -33.02 21.34 -9.65
N LEU A 14 -32.70 22.58 -10.03
CA LEU A 14 -31.33 23.04 -10.24
C LEU A 14 -30.51 23.04 -8.95
N VAL A 15 -31.10 23.43 -7.82
CA VAL A 15 -30.45 23.38 -6.51
C VAL A 15 -30.22 21.93 -6.06
N GLY A 16 -31.19 21.03 -6.27
CA GLY A 16 -31.02 19.60 -5.97
C GLY A 16 -29.90 18.95 -6.78
N LEU A 17 -29.78 19.27 -8.07
CA LEU A 17 -28.70 18.76 -8.92
C LEU A 17 -27.32 19.30 -8.50
N ALA A 18 -27.25 20.57 -8.10
CA ALA A 18 -26.02 21.21 -7.64
C ALA A 18 -25.50 20.61 -6.32
N LEU A 19 -26.40 20.29 -5.38
CA LEU A 19 -26.02 19.62 -4.12
C LEU A 19 -25.56 18.17 -4.33
N CYS A 20 -26.14 17.44 -5.27
CA CYS A 20 -25.67 16.09 -5.62
C CYS A 20 -24.30 16.08 -6.32
N GLY A 21 -23.97 17.13 -7.09
CA GLY A 21 -22.65 17.28 -7.72
C GLY A 21 -21.53 17.59 -6.70
N LEU A 22 -21.85 18.31 -5.62
CA LEU A 22 -20.89 18.66 -4.56
C LEU A 22 -20.73 17.56 -3.50
N ALA A 23 -21.65 16.58 -3.45
CA ALA A 23 -21.56 15.43 -2.56
C ALA A 23 -20.64 14.30 -3.09
N GLN A 24 -20.01 14.48 -4.26
CA GLN A 24 -18.95 13.57 -4.71
C GLN A 24 -17.68 13.85 -3.90
N GLY A 25 -17.65 13.28 -2.68
CA GLY A 25 -16.48 13.22 -1.84
C GLY A 25 -15.28 12.69 -2.62
N CYS A 26 -14.13 13.33 -2.42
CA CYS A 26 -12.88 13.21 -3.19
C CYS A 26 -12.21 11.81 -3.23
N SER A 27 -12.92 10.72 -2.93
CA SER A 27 -12.34 9.37 -2.89
C SER A 27 -13.22 8.25 -3.46
N TYR A 28 -14.43 8.53 -3.96
CA TYR A 28 -15.33 7.45 -4.40
C TYR A 28 -14.83 6.67 -5.63
N PHE A 29 -13.96 7.27 -6.45
CA PHE A 29 -13.42 6.65 -7.68
C PHE A 29 -12.06 5.96 -7.52
N GLY A 30 -11.50 5.88 -6.29
CA GLY A 30 -10.23 5.16 -6.06
C GLY A 30 -9.01 5.75 -6.80
N TYR A 31 -9.09 7.00 -7.26
CA TYR A 31 -7.99 7.64 -7.97
C TYR A 31 -6.84 7.95 -7.00
N TYR A 32 -5.80 7.12 -7.04
CA TYR A 32 -4.54 7.38 -6.34
C TYR A 32 -3.57 8.11 -7.27
N LYS A 33 -3.15 9.32 -6.87
CA LYS A 33 -2.10 10.04 -7.59
C LYS A 33 -0.77 9.33 -7.32
N TYR A 34 -0.28 8.61 -8.33
CA TYR A 34 1.04 8.00 -8.27
C TYR A 34 2.12 9.09 -8.20
N GLU A 35 2.83 9.15 -7.07
CA GLU A 35 4.02 9.96 -6.92
C GLU A 35 5.22 9.13 -7.40
N ARG A 36 5.94 9.64 -8.41
CA ARG A 36 7.17 9.00 -8.85
C ARG A 36 8.19 9.06 -7.70
N PRO A 37 8.87 7.94 -7.40
CA PRO A 37 10.00 7.96 -6.49
C PRO A 37 11.04 9.00 -6.92
N GLU A 38 11.67 9.63 -5.94
CA GLU A 38 12.81 10.50 -6.15
C GLU A 38 13.92 9.74 -6.89
N ARG A 39 14.53 10.39 -7.88
CA ARG A 39 15.67 9.84 -8.62
C ARG A 39 16.93 10.53 -8.17
N ILE A 40 17.93 9.76 -7.78
CA ILE A 40 19.26 10.28 -7.43
C ILE A 40 19.91 10.99 -8.63
N PRO A 41 20.80 11.98 -8.40
CA PRO A 41 21.58 12.62 -9.47
C PRO A 41 22.39 11.61 -10.29
N LYS A 42 22.56 11.88 -11.59
CA LYS A 42 23.20 10.95 -12.54
C LYS A 42 24.64 10.62 -12.13
N GLU A 43 25.37 11.61 -11.64
CA GLU A 43 26.77 11.52 -11.23
C GLU A 43 26.97 10.55 -10.06
N VAL A 44 25.96 10.41 -9.20
CA VAL A 44 25.96 9.41 -8.11
C VAL A 44 25.63 8.03 -8.66
N GLY A 45 24.63 7.92 -9.54
CA GLY A 45 24.20 6.66 -10.12
C GLY A 45 25.26 5.97 -10.98
N GLU A 46 26.13 6.72 -11.67
CA GLU A 46 27.22 6.17 -12.47
C GLU A 46 28.28 5.45 -11.63
N ARG A 47 28.55 5.91 -10.40
CA ARG A 47 29.53 5.30 -9.49
C ARG A 47 29.09 3.96 -8.91
N ILE A 48 27.78 3.70 -8.85
CA ILE A 48 27.18 2.51 -8.21
C ILE A 48 27.03 1.34 -9.21
N ARG A 49 27.29 1.56 -10.50
CA ARG A 49 27.16 0.51 -11.53
C ARG A 49 28.23 -0.57 -11.49
N ASP A 50 29.29 -0.37 -10.70
CA ASP A 50 30.33 -1.36 -10.50
C ASP A 50 29.83 -2.46 -9.54
N PRO A 51 29.71 -3.73 -9.99
CA PRO A 51 29.27 -4.84 -9.14
C PRO A 51 30.11 -5.03 -7.87
N LEU A 52 31.36 -4.53 -7.86
CA LEU A 52 32.25 -4.56 -6.68
C LEU A 52 31.78 -3.64 -5.55
N THR A 53 30.86 -2.71 -5.82
CA THR A 53 30.30 -1.80 -4.80
C THR A 53 29.16 -2.41 -4.00
N PHE A 54 28.66 -3.59 -4.40
CA PHE A 54 27.51 -4.22 -3.75
C PHE A 54 27.92 -4.94 -2.46
N VAL A 55 27.27 -4.58 -1.35
CA VAL A 55 27.44 -5.25 -0.05
C VAL A 55 26.73 -6.60 -0.03
N ALA A 56 25.58 -6.69 -0.70
CA ALA A 56 24.79 -7.91 -0.83
C ALA A 56 23.93 -7.82 -2.09
N ALA A 57 23.56 -8.98 -2.64
CA ALA A 57 22.61 -9.11 -3.74
C ALA A 57 21.54 -10.14 -3.38
N ALA A 58 20.29 -9.83 -3.69
CA ALA A 58 19.17 -10.76 -3.63
C ALA A 58 18.62 -10.91 -5.04
N GLU A 59 18.55 -12.15 -5.53
CA GLU A 59 17.99 -12.47 -6.83
C GLU A 59 16.59 -13.07 -6.66
N MET A 60 15.69 -12.72 -7.56
CA MET A 60 14.33 -13.26 -7.62
C MET A 60 13.93 -13.48 -9.07
N ASP A 61 13.37 -14.66 -9.35
CA ASP A 61 12.79 -14.94 -10.66
C ASP A 61 11.51 -14.12 -10.88
N GLY A 62 11.09 -13.99 -12.15
CA GLY A 62 9.90 -13.23 -12.52
C GLY A 62 8.63 -13.67 -11.76
N PRO A 63 8.33 -14.97 -11.66
CA PRO A 63 7.21 -15.47 -10.86
C PRO A 63 7.27 -15.08 -9.37
N THR A 64 8.45 -15.18 -8.74
CA THR A 64 8.66 -14.77 -7.35
C THR A 64 8.40 -13.27 -7.17
N LEU A 65 8.87 -12.44 -8.11
CA LEU A 65 8.58 -11.00 -8.12
C LEU A 65 7.08 -10.72 -8.26
N ALA A 66 6.38 -11.45 -9.14
CA ALA A 66 4.94 -11.30 -9.33
C ALA A 66 4.16 -11.68 -8.06
N ALA A 67 4.53 -12.78 -7.39
CA ALA A 67 3.94 -13.18 -6.12
C ALA A 67 4.16 -12.11 -5.03
N LEU A 68 5.38 -11.57 -4.93
CA LEU A 68 5.66 -10.47 -4.00
C LEU A 68 4.82 -9.22 -4.30
N GLN A 69 4.62 -8.87 -5.57
CA GLN A 69 3.80 -7.71 -5.95
C GLN A 69 2.34 -7.87 -5.50
N VAL A 70 1.78 -9.06 -5.63
CA VAL A 70 0.42 -9.38 -5.16
C VAL A 70 0.35 -9.22 -3.64
N ALA A 71 1.29 -9.82 -2.91
CA ALA A 71 1.37 -9.73 -1.45
C ALA A 71 1.50 -8.26 -0.98
N LEU A 72 2.35 -7.47 -1.64
CA LEU A 72 2.56 -6.06 -1.33
C LEU A 72 1.32 -5.20 -1.59
N ALA A 73 0.59 -5.48 -2.67
CA ALA A 73 -0.61 -4.73 -3.02
C ALA A 73 -1.73 -4.95 -2.00
N ASP A 74 -1.82 -6.15 -1.43
CA ASP A 74 -2.78 -6.48 -0.38
C ASP A 74 -2.33 -5.95 1.01
N TYR A 75 -1.08 -6.23 1.40
CA TYR A 75 -0.56 -5.87 2.73
C TYR A 75 -0.34 -4.37 2.90
N PHE A 76 0.10 -3.67 1.85
CA PHE A 76 0.32 -2.22 1.84
C PHE A 76 -0.42 -1.54 0.68
N PRO A 77 -1.76 -1.47 0.73
CA PRO A 77 -2.53 -0.91 -0.35
C PRO A 77 -2.14 0.57 -0.61
N PRO A 78 -2.06 1.00 -1.88
CA PRO A 78 -1.71 2.39 -2.20
C PRO A 78 -2.61 3.39 -1.48
N GLY A 79 -2.01 4.34 -0.76
CA GLY A 79 -2.72 5.38 -0.02
C GLY A 79 -3.41 4.92 1.27
N ALA A 80 -3.41 3.62 1.58
CA ALA A 80 -3.87 3.13 2.87
C ALA A 80 -2.89 3.53 3.97
N LYS A 81 -3.44 3.86 5.14
CA LYS A 81 -2.68 4.11 6.37
C LYS A 81 -3.09 3.11 7.42
N ALA A 82 -2.13 2.69 8.24
CA ALA A 82 -2.42 1.92 9.43
C ALA A 82 -3.36 2.71 10.35
N SER A 83 -4.28 2.00 11.00
CA SER A 83 -5.21 2.54 11.99
C SER A 83 -5.22 1.64 13.22
N GLY A 84 -5.55 2.20 14.37
CA GLY A 84 -5.49 1.50 15.65
C GLY A 84 -5.49 2.45 16.83
N ASN A 85 -5.56 1.89 18.03
CA ASN A 85 -5.60 2.65 19.28
C ASN A 85 -4.20 3.00 19.82
N ASP A 86 -3.16 2.31 19.36
CA ASP A 86 -1.78 2.54 19.79
C ASP A 86 -1.06 3.41 18.76
N GLU A 87 -0.74 4.64 19.15
CA GLU A 87 -0.10 5.62 18.27
C GLU A 87 1.31 5.19 17.82
N TYR A 88 2.05 4.49 18.68
CA TYR A 88 3.40 4.01 18.34
C TYR A 88 3.31 2.94 17.26
N LEU A 89 2.40 1.98 17.40
CA LEU A 89 2.18 0.94 16.40
C LEU A 89 1.62 1.50 15.10
N VAL A 90 0.67 2.43 15.17
CA VAL A 90 0.14 3.08 13.97
C VAL A 90 1.25 3.81 13.22
N ARG A 91 2.13 4.53 13.92
CA ARG A 91 3.27 5.21 13.30
C ARG A 91 4.28 4.22 12.72
N CYS A 92 4.56 3.14 13.44
CA CYS A 92 5.43 2.04 13.04
C CYS A 92 4.94 1.38 11.75
N TYR A 93 3.66 1.04 11.65
CA TYR A 93 3.10 0.30 10.51
C TYR A 93 2.87 1.17 9.27
N ASN A 94 2.86 2.50 9.44
CA ASN A 94 2.85 3.44 8.32
C ASN A 94 4.23 3.60 7.66
N ARG A 95 5.29 3.08 8.28
CA ARG A 95 6.65 3.11 7.75
C ARG A 95 6.95 1.76 7.10
N ARG A 96 7.33 1.74 5.81
CA ARG A 96 7.65 0.49 5.11
C ARG A 96 9.05 -0.04 5.45
N ASP A 97 9.96 0.84 5.85
CA ASP A 97 11.36 0.52 6.19
C ASP A 97 11.50 -0.24 7.53
N THR A 98 10.42 -0.32 8.31
CA THR A 98 10.36 -1.10 9.55
C THR A 98 9.96 -2.55 9.31
N PHE A 99 9.62 -2.95 8.08
CA PHE A 99 9.24 -4.32 7.77
C PHE A 99 10.35 -5.06 7.04
N ASP A 100 10.58 -6.29 7.45
CA ASP A 100 11.34 -7.26 6.71
C ASP A 100 10.40 -8.20 5.94
N VAL A 101 10.87 -8.69 4.80
CA VAL A 101 10.13 -9.61 3.94
C VAL A 101 10.93 -10.88 3.75
N ARG A 102 10.33 -12.02 4.06
CA ARG A 102 10.88 -13.34 3.75
C ARG A 102 10.05 -13.99 2.66
N ILE A 103 10.72 -14.51 1.64
CA ILE A 103 10.09 -15.13 0.47
C ILE A 103 10.60 -16.56 0.38
N GLU A 104 9.68 -17.52 0.35
CA GLU A 104 10.00 -18.94 0.22
C GLU A 104 9.27 -19.49 -1.02
N LYS A 105 10.05 -19.94 -2.01
CA LYS A 105 9.51 -20.65 -3.18
C LYS A 105 9.36 -22.13 -2.81
N VAL A 106 8.12 -22.55 -2.55
CA VAL A 106 7.82 -23.93 -2.16
C VAL A 106 7.95 -24.87 -3.36
N ASN A 107 7.48 -24.42 -4.53
CA ASN A 107 7.68 -25.03 -5.84
C ASN A 107 7.42 -23.97 -6.93
N ASP A 108 7.39 -24.36 -8.20
CA ASP A 108 7.22 -23.42 -9.32
C ASP A 108 5.87 -22.68 -9.33
N ASP A 109 4.86 -23.22 -8.66
CA ASP A 109 3.50 -22.69 -8.63
C ASP A 109 3.04 -22.30 -7.21
N LEU A 110 3.94 -22.22 -6.22
CA LEU A 110 3.58 -21.92 -4.85
C LEU A 110 4.68 -21.13 -4.12
N TYR A 111 4.27 -19.98 -3.58
CA TYR A 111 5.13 -18.99 -2.93
C TYR A 111 4.56 -18.63 -1.57
N VAL A 112 5.43 -18.53 -0.56
CA VAL A 112 5.08 -18.03 0.77
C VAL A 112 5.79 -16.70 0.98
N ILE A 113 5.02 -15.64 1.23
CA ILE A 113 5.53 -14.28 1.48
C ILE A 113 5.18 -13.89 2.90
N HIS A 114 6.19 -13.65 3.73
CA HIS A 114 6.01 -13.26 5.12
C HIS A 114 6.50 -11.84 5.34
N PHE A 115 5.61 -10.98 5.84
CA PHE A 115 5.94 -9.65 6.32
C PHE A 115 6.06 -9.67 7.84
N SER A 116 7.14 -9.10 8.37
CA SER A 116 7.36 -8.96 9.81
C SER A 116 7.83 -7.56 10.15
N ALA A 117 7.13 -6.88 11.06
CA ALA A 117 7.57 -5.61 11.61
C ALA A 117 8.74 -5.83 12.58
N ASP A 118 9.85 -5.18 12.29
CA ASP A 118 10.98 -5.01 13.21
C ASP A 118 10.64 -3.88 14.19
N LEU A 119 10.18 -4.29 15.39
CA LEU A 119 9.73 -3.36 16.43
C LEU A 119 10.88 -2.54 17.03
N ASP A 120 12.13 -3.00 16.90
CA ASP A 120 13.30 -2.25 17.35
C ASP A 120 13.50 -1.00 16.47
N ARG A 121 13.22 -1.10 15.16
CA ARG A 121 13.20 0.05 14.23
C ARG A 121 12.04 1.02 14.49
N CYS A 122 11.06 0.61 15.28
CA CYS A 122 9.90 1.41 15.63
C CYS A 122 10.06 2.22 16.92
N GLY A 123 11.13 1.99 17.70
CA GLY A 123 11.39 2.72 18.93
C GLY A 123 10.31 2.51 19.99
N MET A 124 9.81 1.27 20.10
CA MET A 124 8.76 0.91 21.05
C MET A 124 9.23 1.13 22.50
N PRO A 125 8.32 1.52 23.42
CA PRO A 125 8.64 1.58 24.83
C PRO A 125 9.19 0.23 25.37
N PRO A 126 10.13 0.25 26.33
CA PRO A 126 10.64 -0.98 26.93
C PRO A 126 9.52 -1.83 27.54
N GLY A 127 9.51 -3.13 27.26
CA GLY A 127 8.50 -4.06 27.79
C GLY A 127 7.19 -4.11 26.99
N SER A 128 7.08 -3.38 25.87
CA SER A 128 5.97 -3.55 24.94
C SER A 128 5.95 -4.96 24.35
N VAL A 129 4.82 -5.65 24.50
CA VAL A 129 4.56 -6.95 23.85
C VAL A 129 3.52 -6.73 22.77
N VAL A 130 3.91 -7.00 21.53
CA VAL A 130 3.04 -6.88 20.35
C VAL A 130 2.82 -8.28 19.79
N LEU A 131 1.57 -8.72 19.76
CA LEU A 131 1.18 -9.99 19.16
C LEU A 131 0.69 -9.72 17.73
N GLY A 132 1.06 -10.58 16.78
CA GLY A 132 0.63 -10.44 15.38
C GLY A 132 1.29 -9.26 14.65
N ALA A 133 2.63 -9.18 14.71
CA ALA A 133 3.39 -8.08 14.11
C ALA A 133 3.70 -8.30 12.60
N GLY A 134 2.77 -8.87 11.86
CA GLY A 134 3.04 -9.31 10.49
C GLY A 134 1.87 -10.04 9.84
N ALA A 135 2.12 -10.56 8.65
CA ALA A 135 1.20 -11.45 7.94
C ALA A 135 1.98 -12.39 7.01
N THR A 136 1.45 -13.60 6.84
CA THR A 136 1.98 -14.62 5.94
C THR A 136 0.98 -14.89 4.84
N TYR A 137 1.42 -14.70 3.60
CA TYR A 137 0.64 -14.93 2.40
C TYR A 137 1.08 -16.23 1.73
N LEU A 138 0.11 -17.03 1.31
CA LEU A 138 0.33 -18.14 0.40
C LEU A 138 -0.19 -17.75 -0.99
N ILE A 139 0.66 -17.80 -2.00
CA ILE A 139 0.37 -17.31 -3.35
C ILE A 139 0.68 -18.38 -4.38
N ASP A 140 -0.21 -18.60 -5.34
CA ASP A 140 0.03 -19.56 -6.42
C ASP A 140 0.81 -18.96 -7.61
N GLY A 141 1.22 -19.81 -8.55
CA GLY A 141 1.94 -19.42 -9.78
C GLY A 141 1.16 -18.50 -10.71
N GLN A 142 -0.14 -18.29 -10.47
CA GLN A 142 -1.00 -17.37 -11.21
C GLN A 142 -1.12 -16.01 -10.51
N GLY A 143 -0.44 -15.82 -9.36
CA GLY A 143 -0.49 -14.60 -8.57
C GLY A 143 -1.80 -14.46 -7.78
N ARG A 144 -2.45 -15.55 -7.39
CA ARG A 144 -3.66 -15.52 -6.55
C ARG A 144 -3.30 -15.82 -5.10
N ILE A 145 -3.91 -15.07 -4.19
CA ILE A 145 -3.79 -15.34 -2.74
C ILE A 145 -4.65 -16.57 -2.41
N LEU A 146 -4.00 -17.63 -1.95
CA LEU A 146 -4.64 -18.86 -1.48
C LEU A 146 -5.02 -18.78 -0.01
N ASP A 147 -4.19 -18.12 0.81
CA ASP A 147 -4.37 -18.00 2.26
C ASP A 147 -3.60 -16.81 2.85
N ILE A 148 -4.08 -16.28 3.97
CA ILE A 148 -3.45 -15.21 4.76
C ILE A 148 -3.49 -15.60 6.25
N ARG A 149 -2.35 -15.53 6.94
CA ARG A 149 -2.23 -15.83 8.38
C ARG A 149 -1.47 -14.78 9.17
#